data_AF-A0A392TBQ4-F1
#
_entry.id   AF-A0A392TBQ4-F1
#
_cell.length_a   1.000
_cell.length_b   1.000
_cell.length_c   1.000
_cell.angle_alpha   90.00
_cell.angle_beta   90.00
_cell.angle_gamma   90.00
#
_symmetry.space_group_name_H-M   'P 1'
#
loop_
_entity.id
_entity.type
_entity.pdbx_description
1 polymer ?
#
loop_
_entity_poly.entity_id
_entity_poly.type
_entity_poly.pdbx_seq_one_letter_code
_entity_poly.pdbx_strand_id
1 'polypeptide(L)' 'MIVQAQMNDPDLQRRINNPEFSVAADGAILYSGRLCVPNDVELKRLILSEAHK' A
#
# COMPACT_ATOMS: atom_id res chain seq x y z
N MET A 1 5.44 0.29 -9.91
CA MET A 1 5.03 -0.94 -9.21
C MET A 1 4.61 -0.57 -7.79
N ILE A 2 3.51 -1.11 -7.26
CA ILE A 2 2.93 -0.68 -5.97
C ILE A 2 3.92 -0.82 -4.80
N VAL A 3 4.67 -1.91 -4.74
CA VAL A 3 5.69 -2.17 -3.71
C VAL A 3 6.75 -1.07 -3.67
N GLN A 4 7.25 -0.64 -4.84
CA GLN A 4 8.21 0.47 -4.93
C GLN A 4 7.63 1.77 -4.36
N ALA A 5 6.35 2.04 -4.65
CA ALA A 5 5.68 3.25 -4.15
C ALA A 5 5.46 3.17 -2.63
N GLN A 6 5.16 1.99 -2.08
CA GLN A 6 5.08 1.75 -0.64
C GLN A 6 6.43 1.93 0.06
N MET A 7 7.52 1.45 -0.54
CA MET A 7 8.88 1.63 -0.02
C MET A 7 9.30 3.10 0.06
N ASN A 8 8.82 3.91 -0.89
CA ASN A 8 9.11 5.34 -0.95
C ASN A 8 8.10 6.21 -0.19
N ASP A 9 7.06 5.63 0.42
CA ASP A 9 6.05 6.36 1.19
C ASP A 9 6.51 6.50 2.66
N PRO A 10 6.95 7.69 3.11
CA PRO A 10 7.52 7.86 4.45
C PRO A 10 6.48 7.67 5.56
N ASP A 11 5.19 7.90 5.31
CA ASP A 11 4.15 7.68 6.30
C ASP A 11 3.86 6.19 6.47
N LEU A 12 3.92 5.44 5.38
CA LEU A 12 3.76 3.99 5.42
C LEU A 12 4.97 3.32 6.08
N GLN A 13 6.19 3.77 5.77
CA GLN A 13 7.42 3.26 6.38
C GLN A 13 7.44 3.43 7.92
N ARG A 14 6.85 4.52 8.45
CA ARG A 14 6.75 4.72 9.91
C ARG A 14 5.77 3.76 10.60
N ARG A 15 4.82 3.18 9.87
CA ARG A 15 3.74 2.36 10.42
C ARG A 15 4.04 0.86 10.45
N ILE A 16 5.09 0.40 9.76
CA ILE A 16 5.42 -1.04 9.63
C ILE A 16 5.66 -1.74 10.97
N ASN A 17 6.04 -0.98 12.01
CA ASN A 17 6.29 -1.52 13.35
C ASN A 17 5.01 -1.65 14.19
N ASN A 18 3.87 -1.18 13.68
CA ASN A 18 2.58 -1.37 14.34
C ASN A 18 2.08 -2.80 14.12
N PRO A 19 1.48 -3.44 15.13
CA PRO A 19 1.08 -4.86 15.07
C PRO A 19 0.00 -5.17 14.02
N GLU A 20 -0.73 -4.16 13.55
CA GLU A 20 -1.75 -4.32 12.50
C GLU A 20 -1.14 -4.37 11.10
N PHE A 21 0.13 -4.01 10.97
CA PHE A 21 0.86 -4.00 9.72
C PHE A 21 1.70 -5.27 9.57
N SER A 22 1.87 -5.71 8.32
CA SER A 22 2.74 -6.83 7.97
C SER A 22 3.40 -6.59 6.62
N VAL A 23 4.50 -7.28 6.38
CA VAL A 23 5.21 -7.27 5.10
C VAL A 23 5.08 -8.65 4.47
N ALA A 24 4.52 -8.72 3.27
CA ALA A 24 4.39 -9.96 2.52
C ALA A 24 5.73 -10.40 1.92
N ALA A 25 5.77 -11.63 1.38
CA ALA A 25 7.00 -12.21 0.82
C ALA A 25 7.58 -11.42 -0.36
N ASP A 26 6.74 -10.68 -1.09
CA ASP A 26 7.13 -9.80 -2.19
C ASP A 26 7.50 -8.37 -1.74
N GLY A 27 7.54 -8.12 -0.43
CA GLY A 27 7.81 -6.80 0.15
C GLY A 27 6.58 -5.90 0.23
N ALA A 28 5.39 -6.35 -0.16
CA ALA A 28 4.18 -5.54 -0.05
C ALA A 28 3.80 -5.28 1.41
N ILE A 29 3.52 -4.02 1.72
CA ILE A 29 3.03 -3.62 3.05
C ILE A 29 1.51 -3.80 3.09
N LEU A 30 1.05 -4.52 4.11
CA LEU A 30 -0.35 -4.84 4.35
C LEU A 30 -0.83 -4.24 5.68
N TYR A 31 -2.09 -3.80 5.73
CA TYR A 31 -2.80 -3.45 6.95
C TYR A 31 -3.94 -4.44 7.16
N SER A 32 -3.91 -5.22 8.25
CA SER A 32 -4.88 -6.29 8.52
C SER A 32 -5.10 -7.21 7.31
N GLY A 33 -4.01 -7.59 6.63
CA GLY A 33 -4.03 -8.44 5.43
C GLY A 33 -4.44 -7.74 4.12
N ARG A 34 -4.72 -6.43 4.12
CA ARG A 34 -5.11 -5.65 2.93
C ARG A 34 -3.96 -4.80 2.42
N LEU A 35 -3.80 -4.74 1.10
CA LEU A 35 -2.72 -3.97 0.47
C LEU A 35 -2.82 -2.47 0.81
N CYS A 36 -1.75 -1.91 1.36
CA CYS A 36 -1.66 -0.48 1.62
C CYS A 36 -1.41 0.28 0.32
N VAL A 37 -2.38 1.04 -0.18
CA VAL A 37 -2.19 1.89 -1.35
C VAL A 37 -1.57 3.21 -0.89
N PRO A 38 -0.37 3.60 -1.40
CA PRO A 38 0.21 4.90 -1.12
C PRO A 38 -0.78 6.03 -1.44
N ASN A 39 -0.66 7.17 -0.76
CA ASN A 39 -1.58 8.30 -0.97
C ASN A 39 -1.29 9.06 -2.27
N ASP A 40 -1.40 8.37 -3.40
CA ASP A 40 -1.29 8.91 -4.75
C ASP A 40 -2.69 9.00 -5.38
N VAL A 41 -3.06 10.21 -5.80
CA VAL A 41 -4.41 10.51 -6.31
C VAL A 41 -4.68 9.81 -7.64
N GLU A 42 -3.71 9.76 -8.55
CA GLU A 42 -3.88 9.09 -9.85
C GLU A 42 -3.95 7.58 -9.67
N LEU A 43 -3.13 7.02 -8.79
CA LEU A 43 -3.17 5.59 -8.48
C LEU A 43 -4.51 5.18 -7.85
N LYS A 44 -5.01 5.97 -6.90
CA LYS A 44 -6.36 5.75 -6.32
C LYS A 44 -7.43 5.81 -7.39
N ARG A 45 -7.36 6.78 -8.30
CA ARG A 45 -8.31 6.92 -9.41
C ARG A 45 -8.28 5.70 -10.33
N LEU A 46 -7.10 5.20 -10.69
CA LEU A 46 -6.94 4.00 -11.51
C LEU A 46 -7.54 2.75 -10.83
N ILE A 47 -7.23 2.54 -9.55
CA ILE A 47 -7.77 1.41 -8.78
C ILE A 47 -9.30 1.46 -8.71
N LEU A 48 -9.87 2.63 -8.42
CA LEU A 48 -11.33 2.79 -8.36
C LEU A 48 -12.00 2.61 -9.72
N SER A 49 -11.33 3.03 -10.80
CA SER A 49 -11.84 2.89 -12.18
C SER A 49 -11.84 1.44 -12.63
N GLU A 50 -10.83 0.66 -12.29
CA GLU A 50 -10.80 -0.78 -12.60
C GLU A 50 -11.78 -1.57 -11.74
N ALA A 51 -11.94 -1.24 -10.46
CA ALA A 51 -12.87 -1.94 -9.56
C ALA A 51 -14.36 -1.69 -9.86
N HIS A 52 -14.68 -0.61 -10.59
CA HIS A 52 -16.05 -0.29 -11.03
C HIS A 52 -16.46 -0.99 -12.34
N LYS A 53 -15.54 -1.71 -12.99
CA LYS A 53 -15.85 -2.56 -14.16
C LYS A 53 -16.36 -3.92 -13.70
#